data_AF-X0WGH6-F1
#
_entry.id   AF-X0WGH6-F1
#
_cell.length_a   1.000
_cell.length_b   1.000
_cell.length_c   1.000
_cell.angle_alpha   90.00
_cell.angle_beta   90.00
_cell.angle_gamma   90.00
#
_symmetry.space_group_name_H-M   'P 1'
#
loop_
_entity.id
_entity.type
_entity.pdbx_description
1 polymer ?
#
loop_
_entity_poly.entity_id
_entity_poly.type
_entity_poly.pdbx_seq_one_letter_code
_entity_poly.pdbx_strand_id
1 'polypeptide(L)'
;MTRRRMNANGYSQNVLLLMIFLSVSVSLADGAGIEIYRQNPTYWQYDGKPVILLGGTDDEALFHWAGDMDLLSAQLDRLTDCGGNYVRCTMSVRKGDNPIYPIREQPYVRLDNGKYDLDQWDGEFWRRFQVFLEQCKQRDIVAQIELWATHDL
;
A
#
# COMPACT_ATOMS: atom_id res chain seq x y z
N MET A 1 -36.67 56.09 42.84
CA MET A 1 -35.24 55.90 42.49
C MET A 1 -34.96 54.40 42.60
N THR A 2 -35.05 53.65 41.51
CA THR A 2 -34.94 52.18 41.55
C THR A 2 -34.00 51.74 40.43
N ARG A 3 -32.74 51.49 40.76
CA ARG A 3 -31.72 51.00 39.81
C ARG A 3 -31.82 49.48 39.72
N ARG A 4 -32.21 48.99 38.54
CA ARG A 4 -32.18 47.58 38.17
C ARG A 4 -30.73 47.19 37.86
N ARG A 5 -30.14 46.26 38.60
CA ARG A 5 -28.83 45.66 38.30
C ARG A 5 -28.98 44.72 37.11
N MET A 6 -28.27 44.99 36.01
CA MET A 6 -28.08 44.01 34.93
C MET A 6 -26.98 43.02 35.34
N ASN A 7 -27.29 41.72 35.25
CA ASN A 7 -26.33 40.65 35.50
C ASN A 7 -25.36 40.52 34.32
N ALA A 8 -24.07 40.74 34.58
CA ALA A 8 -22.98 40.62 33.60
C ALA A 8 -22.64 39.15 33.21
N ASN A 9 -23.32 38.16 33.80
CA ASN A 9 -22.99 36.74 33.64
C ASN A 9 -23.52 36.08 32.36
N GLY A 10 -24.35 36.76 31.57
CA GLY A 10 -24.91 36.18 30.33
C GLY A 10 -23.97 36.20 29.13
N TYR A 11 -23.03 37.15 29.08
CA TYR A 11 -22.16 37.34 27.93
C TYR A 11 -20.94 36.41 27.93
N SER A 12 -20.41 36.06 29.11
CA SER A 12 -19.24 35.18 29.24
C SER A 12 -19.56 33.72 28.93
N GLN A 13 -20.77 33.23 29.26
CA GLN A 13 -21.16 31.85 28.95
C GLN A 13 -21.37 31.61 27.44
N ASN A 14 -21.91 32.60 26.72
CA ASN A 14 -22.16 32.47 25.27
C ASN A 14 -20.87 32.52 24.43
N VAL A 15 -19.87 33.29 24.85
CA VAL A 15 -18.56 33.34 24.17
C VAL A 15 -17.77 32.04 24.38
N LEU A 16 -17.84 31.46 25.58
CA LEU A 16 -17.18 30.18 25.88
C LEU A 16 -17.81 29.02 25.09
N LEU A 17 -19.15 29.03 24.94
CA LEU A 17 -19.86 28.03 24.13
C LEU A 17 -19.50 28.13 22.64
N LEU A 18 -19.30 29.35 22.11
CA LEU A 18 -18.92 29.58 20.71
C LEU A 18 -17.47 29.16 20.42
N MET A 19 -16.55 29.29 21.39
CA MET A 19 -15.16 28.79 21.24
C MET A 19 -15.06 27.27 21.27
N ILE A 20 -15.92 26.59 22.05
CA ILE A 20 -15.97 25.12 22.10
C ILE A 20 -16.49 24.52 20.78
N PHE A 21 -17.33 25.25 20.04
CA PHE A 21 -17.81 24.82 18.72
C PHE A 21 -16.79 25.04 17.57
N LEU A 22 -15.74 25.86 17.76
CA LEU A 22 -14.76 26.14 16.70
C LEU A 22 -13.54 25.22 16.72
N SER A 23 -13.31 24.46 17.80
CA SER A 23 -12.12 23.61 17.95
C SER A 23 -12.34 22.13 17.64
N VAL A 24 -13.53 21.72 17.20
CA VAL A 24 -13.76 20.37 16.70
C VAL A 24 -13.73 20.41 15.17
N SER A 25 -12.55 20.72 14.61
CA SER A 25 -12.21 20.14 13.33
C SER A 25 -12.11 18.65 13.58
N VAL A 26 -13.18 17.91 13.27
CA VAL A 26 -13.01 16.49 12.98
C VAL A 26 -12.07 16.45 11.78
N SER A 27 -10.77 16.32 12.03
CA SER A 27 -9.92 15.63 11.07
C SER A 27 -10.61 14.28 10.92
N LEU A 28 -11.38 14.14 9.85
CA LEU A 28 -11.64 12.84 9.29
C LEU A 28 -10.24 12.26 9.13
N ALA A 29 -9.82 11.42 10.07
CA ALA A 29 -8.51 10.81 10.01
C ALA A 29 -8.44 10.18 8.62
N ASP A 30 -7.61 10.75 7.76
CA ASP A 30 -7.34 10.11 6.49
C ASP A 30 -6.79 8.73 6.83
N GLY A 31 -7.35 7.70 6.21
CA GLY A 31 -6.93 6.34 6.51
C GLY A 31 -5.46 6.15 6.21
N ALA A 32 -4.82 5.28 6.98
CA ALA A 32 -3.47 4.83 6.66
C ALA A 32 -3.51 4.00 5.37
N GLY A 33 -2.63 4.31 4.42
CA GLY A 33 -2.53 3.63 3.14
C GLY A 33 -3.34 4.27 2.01
N ILE A 34 -3.64 3.46 0.98
CA ILE A 34 -4.27 3.88 -0.27
C ILE A 34 -5.80 3.86 -0.16
N GLU A 35 -6.44 4.97 -0.50
CA GLU A 35 -7.90 5.13 -0.52
C GLU A 35 -8.36 5.94 -1.74
N ILE A 36 -9.66 5.91 -2.05
CA ILE A 36 -10.26 6.82 -3.03
C ILE A 36 -10.21 8.26 -2.45
N TYR A 37 -9.71 9.22 -3.23
CA TYR A 37 -9.60 10.60 -2.78
C TYR A 37 -10.98 11.26 -2.63
N ARG A 38 -11.37 11.63 -1.41
CA ARG A 38 -12.75 12.03 -1.10
C ARG A 38 -13.20 13.30 -1.82
N GLN A 39 -12.31 14.27 -1.97
CA GLN A 39 -12.61 15.57 -2.58
C GLN A 39 -12.69 15.46 -4.12
N ASN A 40 -12.05 14.44 -4.71
CA ASN A 40 -12.18 14.12 -6.12
C ASN A 40 -12.04 12.59 -6.35
N PRO A 41 -13.16 11.85 -6.35
CA PRO A 41 -13.17 10.37 -6.40
C PRO A 41 -12.60 9.74 -7.68
N THR A 42 -12.16 10.54 -8.65
CA THR A 42 -11.44 10.05 -9.84
C THR A 42 -9.95 9.79 -9.56
N TYR A 43 -9.45 10.21 -8.40
CA TYR A 43 -8.05 10.08 -7.99
C TYR A 43 -7.91 9.23 -6.73
N TRP A 44 -6.67 8.82 -6.44
CA TRP A 44 -6.29 8.16 -5.20
C TRP A 44 -5.78 9.16 -4.16
N GLN A 45 -5.82 8.77 -2.89
CA GLN A 45 -5.05 9.38 -1.82
C GLN A 45 -4.20 8.31 -1.11
N TYR A 46 -3.00 8.68 -0.68
CA TYR A 46 -2.14 7.86 0.17
C TYR A 46 -1.81 8.65 1.45
N ASP A 47 -2.15 8.10 2.62
CA ASP A 47 -2.02 8.78 3.92
C ASP A 47 -2.60 10.21 3.90
N GLY A 48 -3.79 10.34 3.28
CA GLY A 48 -4.53 11.61 3.17
C GLY A 48 -4.07 12.57 2.08
N LYS A 49 -3.00 12.25 1.36
CA LYS A 49 -2.48 13.11 0.29
C LYS A 49 -2.94 12.61 -1.07
N PRO A 50 -3.52 13.46 -1.93
CA PRO A 50 -3.82 13.09 -3.31
C PRO A 50 -2.59 12.54 -4.01
N VAL A 51 -2.73 11.44 -4.73
CA VAL A 51 -1.63 10.74 -5.38
C VAL A 51 -2.04 10.23 -6.75
N ILE A 52 -1.09 10.25 -7.68
CA ILE A 52 -1.16 9.50 -8.95
C ILE A 52 -0.27 8.27 -8.76
N LEU A 53 -0.79 7.10 -9.13
CA LEU A 53 -0.02 5.85 -9.14
C LEU A 53 0.75 5.76 -10.45
N LEU A 54 2.06 6.04 -10.38
CA LEU A 54 2.97 5.96 -11.51
C LEU A 54 3.77 4.66 -11.41
N GLY A 55 3.52 3.76 -12.35
CA GLY A 55 4.02 2.39 -12.33
C GLY A 55 5.14 2.07 -13.30
N GLY A 56 5.93 1.04 -12.97
CA GLY A 56 6.89 0.41 -13.87
C GLY A 56 7.55 -0.82 -13.25
N THR A 57 7.55 -1.93 -13.98
CA THR A 57 8.25 -3.17 -13.58
C THR A 57 8.89 -3.84 -14.80
N ASP A 58 10.04 -4.48 -14.58
CA ASP A 58 10.73 -5.29 -15.59
C ASP A 58 10.32 -6.78 -15.51
N ASP A 59 9.39 -7.12 -14.61
CA ASP A 59 8.84 -8.45 -14.38
C ASP A 59 7.39 -8.35 -13.88
N GLU A 60 6.53 -9.29 -14.26
CA GLU A 60 5.17 -9.40 -13.73
C GLU A 60 5.14 -9.94 -12.29
N ALA A 61 6.06 -10.83 -11.95
CA ALA A 61 6.19 -11.51 -10.66
C ALA A 61 7.45 -11.04 -9.92
N LEU A 62 7.62 -9.71 -9.85
CA LEU A 62 8.81 -9.03 -9.32
C LEU A 62 9.22 -9.51 -7.91
N PHE A 63 8.29 -10.01 -7.11
CA PHE A 63 8.59 -10.53 -5.78
C PHE A 63 9.59 -11.70 -5.79
N HIS A 64 9.68 -12.49 -6.88
CA HIS A 64 10.68 -13.56 -6.99
C HIS A 64 12.11 -13.02 -6.98
N TRP A 65 12.32 -11.77 -7.40
CA TRP A 65 13.63 -11.13 -7.38
C TRP A 65 14.14 -10.90 -5.96
N ALA A 66 13.33 -11.10 -4.90
CA ALA A 66 13.82 -11.13 -3.52
C ALA A 66 14.77 -12.32 -3.20
N GLY A 67 15.04 -13.21 -4.17
CA GLY A 67 16.19 -14.11 -4.12
C GLY A 67 17.52 -13.46 -4.54
N ASP A 68 17.48 -12.29 -5.18
CA ASP A 68 18.62 -11.44 -5.55
C ASP A 68 18.33 -9.98 -5.15
N MET A 69 18.79 -9.61 -3.95
CA MET A 69 18.47 -8.31 -3.34
C MET A 69 19.07 -7.13 -4.09
N ASP A 70 20.20 -7.30 -4.78
CA ASP A 70 20.82 -6.23 -5.55
C ASP A 70 19.97 -5.92 -6.78
N LEU A 71 19.47 -6.96 -7.45
CA LEU A 71 18.58 -6.83 -8.60
C LEU A 71 17.22 -6.20 -8.20
N LEU A 72 16.59 -6.70 -7.13
CA LEU A 72 15.33 -6.14 -6.64
C LEU A 72 15.49 -4.67 -6.23
N SER A 73 16.53 -4.34 -5.46
CA SER A 73 16.77 -2.97 -5.01
C SER A 73 17.01 -2.04 -6.19
N ALA A 74 17.86 -2.43 -7.15
CA ALA A 74 18.11 -1.62 -8.33
C ALA A 74 16.83 -1.31 -9.13
N GLN A 75 15.91 -2.27 -9.27
CA GLN A 75 14.62 -2.03 -9.93
C GLN A 75 13.74 -1.04 -9.16
N LEU A 76 13.58 -1.22 -7.85
CA LEU A 76 12.72 -0.37 -7.03
C LEU A 76 13.30 1.04 -6.89
N ASP A 77 14.62 1.17 -6.72
CA ASP A 77 15.32 2.45 -6.64
C ASP A 77 15.17 3.22 -7.97
N ARG A 78 15.34 2.54 -9.11
CA ARG A 78 15.12 3.14 -10.43
C ARG A 78 13.68 3.63 -10.61
N LEU A 79 12.69 2.89 -10.12
CA LEU A 79 11.29 3.32 -10.15
C LEU A 79 11.12 4.62 -9.35
N THR A 80 11.64 4.67 -8.12
CA THR A 80 11.54 5.85 -7.26
C THR A 80 12.31 7.05 -7.80
N ASP A 81 13.50 6.83 -8.38
CA ASP A 81 14.33 7.89 -8.97
C ASP A 81 13.63 8.58 -10.15
N CYS A 82 12.76 7.85 -10.86
CA CYS A 82 11.92 8.39 -11.93
C CYS A 82 10.60 9.02 -11.42
N GLY A 83 10.38 9.06 -10.10
CA GLY A 83 9.14 9.55 -9.49
C GLY A 83 8.00 8.54 -9.45
N GLY A 84 8.27 7.26 -9.72
CA GLY A 84 7.29 6.18 -9.61
C GLY A 84 7.04 5.74 -8.17
N ASN A 85 5.84 5.20 -7.92
CA ASN A 85 5.35 4.86 -6.58
C ASN A 85 4.38 3.67 -6.58
N TYR A 86 4.35 2.89 -7.66
CA TYR A 86 3.41 1.79 -7.82
C TYR A 86 4.04 0.63 -8.58
N VAL A 87 3.75 -0.59 -8.14
CA VAL A 87 4.12 -1.81 -8.87
C VAL A 87 2.92 -2.74 -8.95
N ARG A 88 2.73 -3.37 -10.11
CA ARG A 88 1.84 -4.52 -10.24
C ARG A 88 2.64 -5.79 -10.00
N CYS A 89 2.12 -6.67 -9.16
CA CYS A 89 2.75 -7.92 -8.78
C CYS A 89 1.76 -9.07 -9.02
N THR A 90 1.85 -9.70 -10.18
CA THR A 90 1.17 -10.96 -10.48
C THR A 90 1.88 -12.07 -9.71
N MET A 91 1.13 -12.83 -8.92
CA MET A 91 1.67 -13.96 -8.14
C MET A 91 1.96 -15.20 -9.03
N SER A 92 2.51 -14.94 -10.22
CA SER A 92 2.85 -15.95 -11.24
C SER A 92 4.05 -16.78 -10.81
N VAL A 93 4.04 -18.04 -11.23
CA VAL A 93 5.11 -19.02 -11.03
C VAL A 93 5.58 -19.63 -12.35
N ARG A 94 5.27 -18.97 -13.46
CA ARG A 94 5.56 -19.45 -14.81
C ARG A 94 7.06 -19.43 -15.08
N LYS A 95 7.64 -20.58 -15.39
CA LYS A 95 9.08 -20.68 -15.65
C LYS A 95 9.42 -20.12 -17.03
N GLY A 96 10.51 -19.35 -17.12
CA GLY A 96 11.05 -18.85 -18.39
C GLY A 96 10.30 -17.67 -19.00
N ASP A 97 9.41 -17.04 -18.23
CA ASP A 97 8.69 -15.80 -18.58
C ASP A 97 9.60 -14.56 -18.55
N ASN A 98 10.67 -14.57 -17.75
CA ASN A 98 11.69 -13.51 -17.71
C ASN A 98 13.12 -14.08 -17.83
N PRO A 99 13.92 -13.67 -18.82
CA PRO A 99 15.31 -14.11 -18.95
C PRO A 99 16.27 -13.48 -17.93
N ILE A 100 15.92 -12.35 -17.31
CA ILE A 100 16.77 -11.65 -16.33
C ILE A 100 16.84 -12.46 -15.01
N TYR A 101 15.68 -12.88 -14.52
CA TYR A 101 15.59 -13.70 -13.31
C TYR A 101 14.57 -14.84 -13.53
N PRO A 102 15.01 -16.02 -13.98
CA PRO A 102 14.12 -17.11 -14.41
C PRO A 102 13.64 -17.99 -13.26
N ILE A 103 14.12 -17.78 -12.04
CA ILE A 103 13.76 -18.61 -10.88
C ILE A 103 12.36 -18.23 -10.41
N ARG A 104 11.50 -19.25 -10.30
CA ARG A 104 10.11 -19.14 -9.83
C ARG A 104 9.85 -20.23 -8.81
N GLU A 105 9.69 -19.83 -7.55
CA GLU A 105 9.25 -20.74 -6.50
C GLU A 105 7.76 -21.01 -6.62
N GLN A 106 7.31 -22.10 -6.02
CA GLN A 106 5.90 -22.49 -6.02
C GLN A 106 5.31 -22.17 -4.65
N PRO A 107 4.03 -21.79 -4.54
CA PRO A 107 3.45 -21.40 -3.26
C PRO A 107 3.32 -22.55 -2.25
N TYR A 108 3.40 -23.80 -2.72
CA TYR A 108 3.20 -25.01 -1.94
C TYR A 108 4.38 -25.97 -2.07
N VAL A 109 4.58 -26.80 -1.04
CA VAL A 109 5.63 -27.83 -1.04
C VAL A 109 5.38 -28.86 -2.15
N ARG A 110 6.42 -29.18 -2.93
CA ARG A 110 6.36 -30.24 -3.94
C ARG A 110 6.68 -31.59 -3.30
N LEU A 111 5.79 -32.56 -3.50
CA LEU A 111 5.94 -33.94 -3.04
C LEU A 111 6.79 -34.77 -4.01
N ASP A 112 7.33 -35.89 -3.54
CA ASP A 112 8.11 -36.84 -4.35
C ASP A 112 7.35 -37.40 -5.56
N ASN A 113 6.01 -37.44 -5.48
CA ASN A 113 5.14 -37.86 -6.58
C ASN A 113 4.94 -36.78 -7.67
N GLY A 114 5.60 -35.63 -7.52
CA GLY A 114 5.58 -34.51 -8.45
C GLY A 114 4.40 -33.54 -8.30
N LYS A 115 3.42 -33.84 -7.43
CA LYS A 115 2.29 -32.95 -7.08
C LYS A 115 2.67 -31.98 -5.96
N TYR A 116 1.80 -31.01 -5.69
CA TYR A 116 1.96 -30.09 -4.57
C TYR A 116 1.05 -30.49 -3.40
N ASP A 117 1.54 -30.30 -2.18
CA ASP A 117 0.76 -30.41 -0.96
C ASP A 117 0.06 -29.08 -0.66
N LEU A 118 -1.24 -29.01 -0.91
CA LEU A 118 -2.01 -27.77 -0.74
C LEU A 118 -2.27 -27.39 0.73
N ASP A 119 -1.94 -28.28 1.66
CA ASP A 119 -2.01 -28.02 3.10
C ASP A 119 -0.67 -27.49 3.66
N GLN A 120 0.39 -27.44 2.82
CA GLN A 120 1.72 -26.99 3.24
C GLN A 120 2.30 -25.92 2.31
N TRP A 121 2.47 -24.72 2.88
CA TRP A 121 3.10 -23.59 2.21
C TRP A 121 4.61 -23.82 1.99
N ASP A 122 5.12 -23.36 0.85
CA ASP A 122 6.55 -23.27 0.61
C ASP A 122 7.16 -22.04 1.28
N GLY A 123 8.13 -22.25 2.19
CA GLY A 123 8.69 -21.16 2.98
C GLY A 123 9.43 -20.11 2.16
N GLU A 124 10.09 -20.49 1.06
CA GLU A 124 10.90 -19.57 0.27
C GLU A 124 10.01 -18.65 -0.59
N PHE A 125 8.95 -19.19 -1.19
CA PHE A 125 7.96 -18.39 -1.93
C PHE A 125 7.39 -17.26 -1.06
N TRP A 126 6.90 -17.60 0.13
CA TRP A 126 6.28 -16.62 1.02
C TRP A 126 7.28 -15.69 1.68
N ARG A 127 8.51 -16.15 1.96
CA ARG A 127 9.61 -15.28 2.40
C ARG A 127 9.92 -14.22 1.35
N ARG A 128 10.05 -14.60 0.08
CA ARG A 128 10.31 -13.66 -1.02
C ARG A 128 9.20 -12.63 -1.15
N PHE A 129 7.95 -13.07 -1.07
CA PHE A 129 6.80 -12.17 -1.11
C PHE A 129 6.80 -11.17 0.05
N GLN A 130 7.08 -11.62 1.27
CA GLN A 130 7.20 -10.74 2.44
C GLN A 130 8.31 -9.71 2.26
N VAL A 131 9.51 -10.14 1.87
CA VAL A 131 10.66 -9.25 1.64
C VAL A 131 10.34 -8.21 0.57
N PHE A 132 9.69 -8.60 -0.52
CA PHE A 132 9.25 -7.68 -1.56
C PHE A 132 8.30 -6.59 -1.01
N LEU A 133 7.29 -6.97 -0.22
CA LEU A 133 6.37 -6.00 0.37
C LEU A 133 7.08 -5.05 1.36
N GLU A 134 8.04 -5.57 2.13
CA GLU A 134 8.88 -4.75 3.01
C GLU A 134 9.72 -3.74 2.22
N GLN A 135 10.33 -4.17 1.10
CA GLN A 135 11.12 -3.29 0.23
C GLN A 135 10.27 -2.22 -0.47
N CYS A 136 9.06 -2.55 -0.89
CA CYS A 136 8.10 -1.58 -1.43
C CYS A 136 7.71 -0.56 -0.36
N LYS A 137 7.38 -1.02 0.86
CA LYS A 137 7.00 -0.15 1.98
C LYS A 137 8.12 0.82 2.37
N GLN A 138 9.38 0.38 2.37
CA GLN A 138 10.53 1.23 2.67
C GLN A 138 10.69 2.42 1.71
N ARG A 139 10.06 2.34 0.54
CA ARG A 139 10.15 3.30 -0.56
C ARG A 139 8.81 4.00 -0.86
N ASP A 140 7.81 3.83 -0.01
CA ASP A 140 6.44 4.32 -0.21
C ASP A 140 5.82 3.88 -1.56
N ILE A 141 6.17 2.66 -2.01
CA ILE A 141 5.61 2.05 -3.23
C ILE A 141 4.35 1.25 -2.88
N VAL A 142 3.26 1.54 -3.57
CA VAL A 142 2.01 0.76 -3.51
C VAL A 142 2.15 -0.48 -4.38
N ALA A 143 2.03 -1.67 -3.77
CA ALA A 143 1.99 -2.94 -4.50
C ALA A 143 0.55 -3.37 -4.76
N GLN A 144 0.15 -3.45 -6.04
CA GLN A 144 -1.08 -4.14 -6.44
C GLN A 144 -0.79 -5.63 -6.59
N ILE A 145 -1.42 -6.44 -5.74
CA ILE A 145 -1.29 -7.89 -5.77
C ILE A 145 -2.37 -8.45 -6.70
N GLU A 146 -1.93 -9.18 -7.72
CA GLU A 146 -2.80 -9.93 -8.61
C GLU A 146 -2.66 -11.43 -8.27
N LEU A 147 -3.65 -11.94 -7.54
CA LEU A 147 -3.67 -13.32 -7.04
C LEU A 147 -3.94 -14.35 -8.14
N TRP A 148 -4.69 -13.95 -9.16
CA TRP A 148 -5.16 -14.84 -10.22
C TRP A 148 -5.05 -14.14 -11.56
N ALA A 149 -4.50 -14.87 -12.53
CA ALA A 149 -4.53 -14.53 -13.94
C ALA A 149 -5.05 -15.74 -14.73
N THR A 150 -5.57 -15.52 -15.93
CA THR A 150 -6.03 -16.62 -16.81
C THR A 150 -4.88 -17.32 -17.54
N HIS A 151 -3.63 -17.04 -17.15
CA HIS A 151 -2.43 -17.38 -17.90
C HIS A 151 -1.48 -18.17 -17.00
N ASP A 152 -1.67 -19.48 -16.89
CA ASP A 152 -0.72 -20.30 -16.12
C ASP A 152 0.08 -21.26 -17.00
N LEU A 153 -0.49 -21.73 -18.11
CA LEU A 153 0.13 -22.55 -19.16
C LEU A 153 -0.66 -22.44 -20.47
#